data_AF-A0A8X7S4H0-F1
#
_entry.id   AF-A0A8X7S4H0-F1
#
_cell.length_a   1.000
_cell.length_b   1.000
_cell.length_c   1.000
_cell.angle_alpha   90.00
_cell.angle_beta   90.00
_cell.angle_gamma   90.00
#
_symmetry.space_group_name_H-M   'P 1'
#
loop_
_entity.id
_entity.type
_entity.pdbx_description
1 polymer ?
#
loop_
_entity_poly.entity_id
_entity_poly.type
_entity_poly.pdbx_seq_one_letter_code
_entity_poly.pdbx_strand_id
1 'polypeptide(L)'
;MFEDVPVWFCLPSLKSLPFLSVNFSGDESLSKLIERCPVLEDLVINKTRDDNVITFNINAPSLRSLSIDNSKRTRAYVGENHGFVINAPSSEKMDFKDTFSNFLVFEHMPEVTEANIQR
;
A
#
# COMPACT_ATOMS: atom_id res chain seq x y z
N MET A 1 4.61 1.50 -16.71
CA MET A 1 5.22 0.53 -15.79
C MET A 1 6.13 1.33 -14.88
N PHE A 2 5.95 1.29 -13.56
CA PHE A 2 6.89 1.94 -12.62
C PHE A 2 8.16 1.08 -12.55
N GLU A 3 9.28 1.58 -13.04
CA GLU A 3 10.57 0.86 -13.00
C GLU A 3 11.20 0.89 -11.60
N ASP A 4 12.04 -0.11 -11.30
CA ASP A 4 12.76 -0.23 -10.02
C ASP A 4 13.52 1.05 -9.68
N VAL A 5 13.34 1.52 -8.44
CA VAL A 5 14.00 2.73 -7.96
C VAL A 5 15.48 2.44 -7.72
N PRO A 6 16.42 3.23 -8.29
CA PRO A 6 17.85 3.02 -8.05
C PRO A 6 18.19 3.07 -6.57
N VAL A 7 19.11 2.22 -6.12
CA VAL A 7 19.44 2.06 -4.68
C VAL A 7 19.91 3.36 -4.02
N TRP A 8 20.53 4.26 -4.80
CA TRP A 8 21.00 5.58 -4.35
C TRP A 8 19.93 6.67 -4.36
N PHE A 9 18.74 6.39 -4.89
CA PHE A 9 17.67 7.37 -5.01
C PHE A 9 16.83 7.37 -3.73
N CYS A 10 16.74 8.53 -3.07
CA CYS A 10 15.91 8.74 -1.90
C CYS A 10 15.09 10.02 -2.08
N LEU A 11 13.88 10.01 -1.54
CA LEU A 11 12.97 11.15 -1.44
C LEU A 11 12.85 11.57 0.03
N PRO A 12 13.91 12.15 0.63
CA PRO A 12 14.05 12.33 2.07
C PRO A 12 13.07 13.33 2.68
N SER A 13 12.38 14.12 1.86
CA SER A 13 11.42 15.14 2.29
C SER A 13 9.98 14.82 1.87
N LEU A 14 9.75 13.68 1.21
CA LEU A 14 8.42 13.33 0.71
C LEU A 14 7.54 12.81 1.86
N LYS A 15 6.55 13.62 2.23
CA LYS A 15 5.60 13.33 3.31
C LYS A 15 4.30 12.69 2.84
N SER A 16 3.87 12.97 1.61
CA SER A 16 2.60 12.48 1.09
C SER A 16 2.81 11.87 -0.30
N LEU A 17 2.26 10.67 -0.50
CA LEU A 17 2.41 9.92 -1.74
C LEU A 17 1.06 9.31 -2.18
N PRO A 18 0.34 9.95 -3.11
CA PRO A 18 -0.89 9.41 -3.67
C PRO A 18 -0.63 8.59 -4.94
N PHE A 19 -0.98 7.30 -4.91
CA PHE A 19 -1.05 6.44 -6.08
C PHE A 19 -2.49 6.36 -6.59
N LEU A 20 -2.82 7.26 -7.50
CA LEU A 20 -4.13 7.30 -8.13
C LEU A 20 -4.07 6.57 -9.47
N SER A 21 -4.66 5.38 -9.52
CA SER A 21 -4.76 4.61 -10.76
C SER A 21 -3.41 4.25 -11.41
N VAL A 22 -2.45 3.79 -10.60
CA VAL A 22 -1.09 3.45 -11.05
C VAL A 22 -0.93 1.95 -11.26
N ASN A 23 -0.27 1.57 -12.37
CA ASN A 23 0.16 0.19 -12.64
C ASN A 23 1.61 -0.01 -12.18
N PHE A 24 1.79 -0.83 -11.16
CA PHE A 24 3.10 -1.25 -10.66
C PHE A 24 3.71 -2.32 -11.58
N SER A 25 5.06 -2.42 -11.60
CA SER A 25 5.77 -3.41 -12.42
C SER A 25 5.79 -4.81 -11.80
N GLY A 26 5.55 -4.91 -10.50
CA GLY A 26 5.46 -6.14 -9.74
C GLY A 26 5.22 -5.87 -8.25
N ASP A 27 5.06 -6.93 -7.47
CA ASP A 27 4.67 -6.91 -6.06
C ASP A 27 5.62 -6.09 -5.15
N GLU A 28 6.92 -6.07 -5.48
CA GLU A 28 7.93 -5.35 -4.71
C GLU A 28 8.06 -3.85 -5.08
N SER A 29 7.38 -3.38 -6.14
CA SER A 29 7.60 -2.01 -6.63
C SER A 29 7.21 -0.95 -5.61
N LEU A 30 6.08 -1.18 -4.94
CA LEU A 30 5.56 -0.25 -3.94
C LEU A 30 6.43 -0.26 -2.68
N SER A 31 6.81 -1.44 -2.18
CA SER A 31 7.64 -1.55 -0.96
C SER A 31 8.99 -0.88 -1.17
N LYS A 32 9.67 -1.15 -2.29
CA LYS A 32 10.95 -0.51 -2.64
C LYS A 32 10.83 1.00 -2.70
N LEU A 33 9.74 1.56 -3.24
CA LEU A 33 9.53 3.00 -3.31
C LEU A 33 9.27 3.62 -1.93
N ILE A 34 8.47 2.97 -1.09
CA ILE A 34 8.20 3.41 0.29
C ILE A 34 9.50 3.43 1.10
N GLU A 35 10.37 2.42 0.97
CA GLU A 35 11.69 2.41 1.61
C GLU A 35 12.57 3.62 1.27
N ARG A 36 12.36 4.23 0.09
CA ARG A 36 13.07 5.44 -0.33
C ARG A 36 12.45 6.73 0.19
N CYS A 37 11.35 6.67 0.92
CA CYS A 37 10.61 7.81 1.47
C CYS A 37 10.58 7.75 3.01
N PRO A 38 11.71 8.03 3.69
CA PRO A 38 11.88 7.75 5.14
C PRO A 38 11.00 8.62 6.06
N VAL A 39 10.39 9.68 5.54
CA VAL A 39 9.52 10.61 6.29
C VAL A 39 8.08 10.60 5.75
N LEU A 40 7.70 9.54 5.04
CA LEU A 40 6.36 9.41 4.48
C LEU A 40 5.33 9.32 5.61
N GLU A 41 4.43 10.30 5.69
CA GLU A 41 3.40 10.44 6.71
C GLU A 41 2.01 10.03 6.16
N ASP A 42 1.75 10.26 4.86
CA ASP A 42 0.46 9.97 4.23
C ASP A 42 0.61 9.13 2.95
N LEU A 43 -0.10 8.00 2.89
CA LEU A 43 -0.11 7.09 1.75
C LEU A 43 -1.54 6.83 1.29
N VAL A 44 -1.82 7.13 0.03
CA VAL A 44 -3.13 6.87 -0.60
C VAL A 44 -2.92 5.93 -1.78
N ILE A 45 -3.68 4.84 -1.84
CA ILE A 45 -3.63 3.86 -2.93
C ILE A 45 -5.04 3.68 -3.47
N ASN A 46 -5.27 4.05 -4.73
CA ASN A 46 -6.48 3.72 -5.47
C ASN A 46 -6.11 2.77 -6.61
N LYS A 47 -6.42 1.48 -6.45
CA LYS A 47 -6.06 0.45 -7.43
C LYS A 47 -6.87 0.61 -8.72
N THR A 48 -6.22 0.35 -9.84
CA THR A 48 -6.87 0.25 -11.15
C THR A 48 -7.52 -1.13 -11.32
N ARG A 49 -8.37 -1.23 -12.36
CA ARG A 49 -8.98 -2.49 -12.79
C ARG A 49 -7.96 -3.57 -13.19
N ASP A 50 -6.79 -3.15 -13.70
CA ASP A 50 -5.83 -3.99 -14.41
C ASP A 50 -4.43 -3.99 -13.78
N ASP A 51 -4.30 -3.70 -12.48
CA ASP A 51 -2.98 -3.87 -11.85
C ASP A 51 -2.61 -5.36 -11.74
N ASN A 52 -1.34 -5.64 -12.01
CA ASN A 52 -0.76 -6.98 -11.98
C ASN A 52 -0.22 -7.37 -10.60
N VAL A 53 -0.40 -6.55 -9.57
CA VAL A 53 0.16 -6.78 -8.24
C VAL A 53 -0.71 -7.74 -7.46
N ILE A 54 -0.16 -8.89 -7.12
CA ILE A 54 -0.88 -9.93 -6.42
C ILE A 54 -0.90 -9.59 -4.94
N THR A 55 0.26 -9.28 -4.36
CA THR A 55 0.41 -8.92 -2.95
C THR A 55 1.06 -7.56 -2.76
N PHE A 56 0.47 -6.73 -1.90
CA PHE A 56 1.08 -5.49 -1.44
C PHE A 56 1.69 -5.69 -0.05
N ASN A 57 3.02 -5.53 0.03
CA ASN A 57 3.73 -5.41 1.30
C ASN A 57 4.00 -3.94 1.60
N ILE A 58 3.36 -3.39 2.62
CA ILE A 58 3.50 -2.00 3.03
C ILE A 58 4.27 -1.99 4.35
N ASN A 59 5.54 -1.62 4.30
CA ASN A 59 6.38 -1.39 5.47
C ASN A 59 6.74 0.10 5.54
N ALA A 60 6.03 0.85 6.37
CA ALA A 60 6.13 2.31 6.42
C ALA A 60 6.16 2.81 7.87
N PRO A 61 7.34 2.80 8.53
CA PRO A 61 7.46 3.15 9.95
C PRO A 61 7.02 4.57 10.30
N SER A 62 7.19 5.53 9.38
CA SER A 62 6.83 6.94 9.58
C SER A 62 5.37 7.27 9.27
N LEU A 63 4.63 6.31 8.71
CA LEU A 63 3.29 6.56 8.18
C LEU A 63 2.31 6.85 9.30
N ARG A 64 1.56 7.94 9.18
CA ARG A 64 0.50 8.37 10.13
C ARG A 64 -0.90 8.11 9.57
N SER A 65 -1.07 8.18 8.25
CA SER A 65 -2.35 7.99 7.59
C SER A 65 -2.23 7.04 6.41
N LEU A 66 -3.07 6.00 6.39
CA LEU A 66 -3.16 5.05 5.29
C LEU A 66 -4.58 5.04 4.72
N SER A 67 -4.70 5.23 3.40
CA SER A 67 -5.96 5.05 2.68
C SER A 67 -5.78 4.11 1.48
N ILE A 68 -6.58 3.04 1.43
CA ILE A 68 -6.53 2.05 0.34
C ILE A 68 -7.94 1.81 -0.18
N ASP A 69 -8.10 1.95 -1.50
CA ASP A 69 -9.29 1.56 -2.26
C ASP A 69 -8.92 0.49 -3.30
N ASN A 70 -9.24 -0.75 -2.96
CA ASN A 70 -9.16 -1.93 -3.82
C ASN A 70 -10.53 -2.31 -4.41
N SER A 71 -11.57 -1.47 -4.34
CA SER A 71 -12.93 -1.88 -4.75
C SER A 71 -13.19 -1.89 -6.26
N LYS A 72 -12.15 -1.74 -7.10
CA LYS A 72 -12.28 -1.53 -8.54
C LYS A 72 -11.74 -2.67 -9.40
N ARG A 73 -11.28 -3.78 -8.84
CA ARG A 73 -10.74 -4.88 -9.65
C ARG A 73 -11.82 -5.57 -10.49
N THR A 74 -11.42 -6.20 -11.59
CA THR A 74 -12.33 -6.96 -12.48
C THR A 74 -11.98 -8.44 -12.56
N ARG A 75 -10.82 -8.87 -12.05
CA ARG A 75 -10.34 -10.25 -12.13
C ARG A 75 -9.78 -10.70 -10.78
N ALA A 76 -10.28 -11.83 -10.28
CA ALA A 76 -9.63 -12.61 -9.23
C ALA A 76 -8.71 -13.62 -9.90
N TYR A 77 -7.42 -13.63 -9.53
CA TYR A 77 -6.51 -14.70 -9.95
C TYR A 77 -6.90 -15.97 -9.18
N VAL A 78 -7.57 -16.90 -9.87
CA VAL A 78 -8.06 -18.14 -9.26
C VAL A 78 -6.84 -18.98 -8.86
N GLY A 79 -6.65 -19.19 -7.56
CA GLY A 79 -5.60 -20.05 -7.01
C GLY A 79 -4.39 -19.32 -6.41
N GLU A 80 -4.33 -17.99 -6.47
CA GLU A 80 -3.25 -17.20 -5.86
C GLU A 80 -3.75 -16.37 -4.68
N ASN A 81 -2.93 -16.32 -3.62
CA ASN A 81 -3.16 -15.43 -2.50
C ASN A 81 -2.89 -14.00 -2.93
N HIS A 82 -3.93 -13.16 -2.90
CA HIS A 82 -3.86 -11.75 -3.26
C HIS A 82 -4.42 -10.90 -2.14
N GLY A 83 -3.65 -9.93 -1.70
CA GLY A 83 -4.01 -9.15 -0.54
C GLY A 83 -2.91 -8.23 -0.05
N PHE A 84 -2.99 -7.89 1.22
CA PHE A 84 -2.16 -6.86 1.83
C PHE A 84 -1.52 -7.38 3.12
N VAL A 85 -0.24 -7.08 3.28
CA VAL A 85 0.49 -7.17 4.54
C VAL A 85 0.95 -5.76 4.89
N ILE A 86 0.53 -5.27 6.06
CA ILE A 86 0.70 -3.86 6.44
C ILE A 86 1.40 -3.79 7.79
N ASN A 87 2.57 -3.14 7.79
CA ASN A 87 3.37 -2.78 8.94
C ASN A 87 3.60 -1.27 8.94
N ALA A 88 2.86 -0.57 9.79
CA ALA A 88 2.91 0.89 9.89
C ALA A 88 2.77 1.31 11.36
N PRO A 89 3.86 1.18 12.16
CA PRO A 89 3.80 1.35 13.60
C PRO A 89 3.33 2.72 14.08
N SER A 90 3.60 3.79 13.32
CA SER A 90 3.16 5.15 13.65
C SER A 90 1.80 5.54 13.07
N SER A 91 1.07 4.60 12.46
CA SER A 91 -0.19 4.90 11.78
C SER A 91 -1.28 5.20 12.79
N GLU A 92 -1.83 6.42 12.73
CA GLU A 92 -2.90 6.88 13.62
C GLU A 92 -4.28 6.65 12.97
N LYS A 93 -4.37 6.85 11.65
CA LYS A 93 -5.60 6.76 10.86
C LYS A 93 -5.49 5.74 9.75
N MET A 94 -6.56 4.97 9.56
CA MET A 94 -6.65 3.98 8.51
C MET A 94 -8.03 3.98 7.85
N ASP A 95 -8.06 4.10 6.53
CA ASP A 95 -9.25 3.82 5.70
C ASP A 95 -8.91 2.72 4.69
N PHE A 96 -9.68 1.65 4.70
CA PHE A 96 -9.40 0.47 3.91
C PHE A 96 -10.69 -0.07 3.29
N LYS A 97 -10.82 0.07 1.98
CA LYS A 97 -11.94 -0.45 1.21
C LYS A 97 -11.45 -1.53 0.25
N ASP A 98 -11.84 -2.77 0.49
CA ASP A 98 -11.30 -3.91 -0.22
C ASP A 98 -12.32 -5.04 -0.37
N THR A 99 -12.90 -5.13 -1.56
CA THR A 99 -13.90 -6.14 -1.91
C THR A 99 -13.32 -7.30 -2.72
N PHE A 100 -11.99 -7.41 -2.83
CA PHE A 100 -11.34 -8.36 -3.74
C PHE A 100 -10.32 -9.26 -3.06
N SER A 101 -9.54 -8.78 -2.09
CA SER A 101 -8.46 -9.58 -1.52
C SER A 101 -8.99 -10.79 -0.77
N ASN A 102 -8.29 -11.92 -0.90
CA ASN A 102 -8.59 -13.11 -0.12
C ASN A 102 -7.90 -13.12 1.26
N PHE A 103 -6.94 -12.22 1.51
CA PHE A 103 -6.35 -12.01 2.82
C PHE A 103 -6.00 -10.55 3.11
N LEU A 104 -5.90 -10.23 4.39
CA LEU A 104 -5.42 -8.95 4.92
C LEU A 104 -4.73 -9.21 6.25
N VAL A 105 -3.49 -8.78 6.38
CA VAL A 105 -2.69 -8.95 7.60
C VAL A 105 -2.19 -7.59 8.06
N PHE A 106 -2.48 -7.28 9.32
CA PHE A 106 -1.91 -6.15 10.04
C PHE A 106 -0.84 -6.68 10.98
N GLU A 107 0.40 -6.23 10.80
CA GLU A 107 1.53 -6.65 11.63
C GLU A 107 1.64 -5.73 12.86
N HIS A 108 2.63 -4.84 12.91
CA HIS A 108 2.84 -3.96 14.05
C HIS A 108 2.24 -2.57 13.78
N MET A 109 1.05 -2.32 14.32
CA MET A 109 0.31 -1.06 14.18
C MET A 109 -0.31 -0.60 15.52
N PRO A 110 0.49 -0.36 16.57
CA PRO A 110 -0.03 -0.07 17.91
C PRO A 110 -0.72 1.29 18.05
N GLU A 111 -0.39 2.26 17.19
CA GLU A 111 -0.85 3.65 17.31
C GLU A 111 -2.19 3.94 16.59
N VAL A 112 -2.83 2.92 15.99
CA VAL A 112 -4.08 3.12 15.24
C VAL A 112 -5.20 3.49 16.21
N THR A 113 -5.72 4.71 16.05
CA THR A 113 -6.83 5.25 16.86
C THR A 113 -8.13 5.35 16.07
N GLU A 114 -8.04 5.50 14.76
CA GLU A 114 -9.20 5.57 13.85
C GLU A 114 -9.02 4.57 12.70
N ALA A 115 -9.97 3.65 12.56
CA ALA A 115 -9.96 2.66 11.48
C ALA A 115 -11.35 2.49 10.85
N ASN A 116 -11.42 2.63 9.53
CA ASN A 116 -12.60 2.33 8.72
C ASN A 116 -12.24 1.20 7.76
N ILE A 117 -12.89 0.04 7.92
CA ILE A 117 -12.62 -1.14 7.09
C ILE A 117 -13.92 -1.58 6.42
N GLN A 118 -13.93 -1.59 5.08
CA GLN A 118 -15.03 -2.06 4.24
C GLN A 118 -14.54 -3.23 3.41
N ARG A 119 -15.17 -4.40 3.59
CA ARG A 119 -14.87 -5.65 2.87
C ARG A 119 -16.02 -6.02 1.94
#